data_AF-A0A3C1EE24-F1
#
_entry.id   AF-A0A3C1EE24-F1
#
_cell.length_a   1.000
_cell.length_b   1.000
_cell.length_c   1.000
_cell.angle_alpha   90.00
_cell.angle_beta   90.00
_cell.angle_gamma   90.00
#
_symmetry.space_group_name_H-M   'P 1'
#
loop_
_entity.id
_entity.type
_entity.pdbx_description
1 polymer ?
#
loop_
_entity_poly.entity_id
_entity_poly.type
_entity_poly.pdbx_seq_one_letter_code
_entity_poly.pdbx_strand_id
1 'polypeptide(L)'
;MRQAHFLAAVQVIVYAGAVVVLFVFVIMLINVPENRMPVERVTTVRFLGVIAAGLFILESAVLARRFSMPKGPAAEVGTVEAVGRALFTDYLLAFEVTSVLLLSAVIGAIALAKKKI
;
A
#
# COMPACT_ATOMS: atom_id res chain seq x y z
N MET A 1 -13.92 -8.68 14.24
CA MET A 1 -12.95 -8.95 13.16
C MET A 1 -13.70 -8.84 11.85
N ARG A 2 -13.41 -7.83 11.02
CA ARG A 2 -14.01 -7.74 9.68
C ARG A 2 -13.55 -8.97 8.89
N GLN A 3 -14.46 -9.67 8.22
CA GLN A 3 -14.22 -10.95 7.53
C GLN A 3 -13.30 -10.80 6.28
N ALA A 4 -12.13 -10.19 6.43
CA ALA A 4 -11.17 -9.89 5.37
C ALA A 4 -9.93 -10.80 5.46
N HIS A 5 -10.13 -12.08 5.75
CA HIS A 5 -9.04 -13.05 5.88
C HIS A 5 -8.23 -13.17 4.59
N PHE A 6 -8.90 -13.12 3.44
CA PHE A 6 -8.24 -13.15 2.13
C PHE A 6 -7.30 -11.95 1.94
N LEU A 7 -7.77 -10.72 2.21
CA LEU A 7 -6.94 -9.53 2.06
C LEU A 7 -5.75 -9.52 3.01
N ALA A 8 -5.95 -9.99 4.25
CA ALA A 8 -4.86 -10.14 5.21
C ALA A 8 -3.78 -11.11 4.70
N ALA A 9 -4.17 -12.25 4.12
CA ALA A 9 -3.22 -13.20 3.54
C ALA A 9 -2.46 -12.60 2.34
N VAL A 10 -3.17 -11.91 1.44
CA VAL A 10 -2.54 -11.21 0.28
C VAL A 10 -1.55 -10.15 0.75
N GLN A 11 -1.87 -9.40 1.81
CA GLN A 11 -0.96 -8.39 2.38
C GLN A 11 0.37 -9.02 2.82
N VAL A 12 0.32 -10.17 3.50
CA VAL A 12 1.54 -10.86 3.93
C VAL A 12 2.32 -11.39 2.72
N ILE A 13 1.65 -12.04 1.77
CA ILE A 13 2.31 -12.64 0.60
C ILE A 13 2.96 -11.58 -0.30
N VAL A 14 2.22 -10.53 -0.66
CA VAL A 14 2.67 -9.55 -1.65
C VAL A 14 3.50 -8.44 -1.01
N TYR A 15 2.96 -7.77 0.00
CA TYR A 15 3.64 -6.60 0.57
C TYR A 15 4.83 -7.02 1.41
N ALA A 16 4.59 -7.85 2.44
CA ALA A 16 5.67 -8.28 3.32
C ALA A 16 6.61 -9.29 2.62
N GLY A 17 6.07 -10.21 1.82
CA GLY A 17 6.84 -11.30 1.20
C GLY A 17 7.61 -10.92 -0.07
N ALA A 18 7.08 -10.06 -0.92
CA ALA A 18 7.72 -9.69 -2.19
C ALA A 18 8.28 -8.26 -2.17
N VAL A 19 7.43 -7.27 -1.89
CA VAL A 19 7.80 -5.84 -2.03
C VAL A 19 8.87 -5.45 -1.01
N VAL A 20 8.63 -5.68 0.28
CA VAL A 20 9.57 -5.32 1.34
C VAL A 20 10.89 -6.08 1.20
N VAL A 21 10.84 -7.36 0.85
CA VAL A 21 12.05 -8.18 0.64
C VAL A 21 12.88 -7.63 -0.53
N LEU A 22 12.26 -7.24 -1.65
CA LEU A 22 12.95 -6.58 -2.76
C LEU A 22 13.62 -5.27 -2.31
N PHE A 23 12.92 -4.44 -1.53
CA PHE A 23 13.51 -3.21 -0.98
C PHE A 23 14.69 -3.50 -0.05
N VAL A 24 14.60 -4.51 0.81
CA VAL A 24 15.70 -4.92 1.70
C VAL A 24 16.92 -5.34 0.89
N PHE A 25 16.75 -6.08 -0.21
CA PHE A 25 17.85 -6.38 -1.12
C PHE A 25 18.46 -5.11 -1.73
N VAL A 26 17.64 -4.17 -2.18
CA VAL A 26 18.10 -2.91 -2.78
C VAL A 26 18.87 -2.05 -1.79
N ILE A 27 18.36 -1.85 -0.56
CA ILE A 27 19.08 -1.06 0.46
C ILE A 27 20.36 -1.75 0.93
N MET A 28 20.44 -3.09 0.84
CA MET A 28 21.64 -3.82 1.19
C MET A 28 22.72 -3.68 0.09
N LEU A 29 22.31 -3.59 -1.18
CA LEU A 29 23.21 -3.37 -2.30
C LEU A 29 23.70 -1.91 -2.38
N ILE A 30 22.87 -0.96 -1.96
CA ILE A 30 23.21 0.46 -1.94
C ILE A 30 23.83 0.79 -0.59
N ASN A 31 25.13 1.12 -0.56
CA ASN A 31 25.74 1.61 0.67
C ASN A 31 25.23 3.03 0.96
N VAL A 32 24.20 3.14 1.81
CA VAL A 32 23.57 4.42 2.19
C VAL A 32 24.50 5.17 3.15
N PRO A 33 25.06 6.33 2.76
CA PRO A 33 25.93 7.09 3.66
C PRO A 33 25.11 7.67 4.83
N GLU A 34 25.63 7.53 6.05
CA GLU A 34 25.07 8.17 7.24
C GLU A 34 25.22 9.69 7.14
N ASN A 35 24.13 10.36 6.76
CA ASN A 35 24.09 11.81 6.76
C ASN A 35 23.51 12.31 8.10
N ARG A 36 24.31 13.03 8.89
CA ARG A 36 23.83 13.70 10.10
C ARG A 36 22.93 14.87 9.72
N MET A 37 21.68 14.85 10.17
CA MET A 37 20.70 15.87 9.81
C MET A 37 21.08 17.25 10.39
N PRO A 38 21.07 18.33 9.59
CA PRO A 38 21.27 19.70 10.10
C PRO A 38 20.12 20.08 11.05
N VAL A 39 20.45 20.80 12.13
CA VAL A 39 19.50 21.21 13.20
C VAL A 39 18.30 22.00 12.64
N GLU A 40 18.50 22.81 11.60
CA GLU A 40 17.45 23.60 10.95
C GLU A 40 16.38 22.73 10.25
N ARG A 41 16.78 21.54 9.76
CA ARG A 41 15.87 20.55 9.19
C ARG A 41 14.98 19.96 10.29
N VAL A 42 15.49 19.78 11.51
CA VAL A 42 14.75 19.21 12.65
C VAL A 42 13.57 20.09 13.05
N THR A 43 13.73 21.42 13.06
CA THR A 43 12.65 22.36 13.41
C THR A 43 11.52 22.34 12.37
N THR A 44 11.88 22.26 11.08
CA THR A 44 10.90 22.15 9.99
C THR A 44 10.16 20.82 10.02
N VAL A 45 10.88 19.70 10.24
CA VAL A 45 10.25 18.37 10.36
C VAL A 45 9.33 18.32 11.58
N ARG A 46 9.70 18.97 12.68
CA ARG A 46 8.86 19.07 13.89
C ARG A 46 7.59 19.90 13.64
N PHE A 47 7.70 21.01 12.92
CA PHE A 47 6.53 21.83 12.55
C PHE A 47 5.57 21.05 11.64
N LEU A 48 6.11 20.36 10.62
CA LEU A 48 5.32 19.45 9.77
C LEU A 48 4.70 18.31 10.57
N GLY A 49 5.42 17.76 11.55
CA GLY A 49 4.91 16.73 12.46
C GLY A 49 3.72 17.21 13.30
N VAL A 50 3.76 18.46 13.79
CA VAL A 50 2.65 19.08 14.52
C VAL A 50 1.44 19.29 13.61
N ILE A 51 1.65 19.75 12.36
CA ILE A 51 0.56 19.89 11.39
C ILE A 51 -0.08 18.53 11.08
N ALA A 52 0.73 17.51 10.81
CA ALA A 52 0.24 16.16 10.53
C ALA A 52 -0.54 15.56 11.71
N ALA A 53 -0.04 15.76 12.94
CA ALA A 53 -0.74 15.34 14.15
C ALA A 53 -2.06 16.09 14.35
N GLY A 54 -2.07 17.41 14.11
CA GLY A 54 -3.27 18.23 14.16
C GLY A 54 -4.32 17.79 13.14
N LEU A 55 -3.88 17.48 11.91
CA LEU A 55 -4.75 16.96 10.86
C LEU A 55 -5.32 15.59 11.22
N PHE A 56 -4.50 14.68 11.76
CA PHE A 56 -4.96 13.37 12.24
C PHE A 56 -6.02 13.49 13.35
N ILE A 57 -5.82 14.41 14.30
CA ILE A 57 -6.81 14.68 15.36
C ILE A 57 -8.10 15.23 14.76
N LEU A 58 -8.01 16.17 13.81
CA LEU A 58 -9.17 16.75 13.15
C LEU A 58 -9.96 15.68 12.37
N GLU A 59 -9.28 14.88 11.55
CA GLU A 59 -9.86 13.76 10.80
C GLU A 59 -10.55 12.75 11.74
N SER A 60 -9.89 12.38 12.84
CA SER A 60 -10.48 11.46 13.82
C SER A 60 -11.72 12.05 14.52
N ALA A 61 -11.72 13.36 14.82
CA ALA A 61 -12.86 14.04 15.42
C ALA A 61 -14.05 14.17 14.44
N VAL A 62 -13.78 14.46 13.16
CA VAL A 62 -14.79 14.48 12.10
C VAL A 62 -15.38 13.09 11.91
N LEU A 63 -14.54 12.07 11.86
CA LEU A 63 -14.96 10.69 11.67
C LEU A 63 -15.78 10.19 12.86
N ALA A 64 -15.37 10.51 14.10
CA ALA A 64 -16.12 10.16 15.31
C ALA A 64 -17.55 10.73 15.31
N ARG A 65 -17.75 11.94 14.77
CA ARG A 65 -19.08 12.57 14.62
C ARG A 65 -19.94 11.92 13.53
N ARG A 66 -19.32 11.26 12.55
CA ARG A 66 -20.01 10.61 11.41
C ARG A 66 -20.44 9.17 11.72
N PHE A 67 -19.98 8.59 12.83
CA PHE A 67 -20.17 7.16 13.14
C PHE A 67 -21.56 6.78 13.71
N SER A 68 -22.55 7.68 13.71
CA SER A 68 -23.96 7.35 14.04
C SER A 68 -24.72 6.66 12.89
N MET A 69 -24.05 6.09 11.88
CA MET A 69 -24.73 5.32 10.84
C MET A 69 -25.13 3.92 11.34
N PRO A 70 -26.34 3.42 10.98
CA PRO A 70 -26.75 2.06 11.31
C PRO A 70 -25.76 1.06 10.70
N LYS A 71 -25.35 0.08 11.51
CA LYS A 71 -24.62 -1.08 11.01
C LYS A 71 -25.57 -1.88 10.12
N GLY A 72 -25.43 -1.72 8.81
CA GLY A 72 -26.11 -2.56 7.83
C GLY A 72 -25.72 -4.04 8.02
N PRO A 73 -26.48 -4.99 7.46
CA PRO A 73 -26.22 -6.41 7.63
C PRO A 73 -24.77 -6.72 7.26
N ALA A 74 -24.11 -7.55 8.06
CA ALA A 74 -22.79 -8.08 7.74
C ALA A 74 -22.94 -9.03 6.55
N ALA A 75 -22.95 -8.47 5.33
CA ALA A 75 -22.76 -9.25 4.13
C ALA A 75 -21.41 -9.99 4.26
N GLU A 76 -21.32 -11.20 3.69
CA GLU A 76 -20.09 -11.99 3.58
C GLU A 76 -19.08 -11.29 2.66
N VAL A 77 -18.60 -10.14 3.12
CA VAL A 77 -17.70 -9.24 2.40
C VAL A 77 -16.28 -9.65 2.74
N GLY A 78 -15.56 -10.18 1.75
CA GLY A 78 -14.14 -10.50 1.86
C GLY A 78 -13.76 -11.98 1.76
N THR A 79 -14.68 -12.85 1.34
CA THR A 79 -14.34 -14.23 0.95
C THR A 79 -13.62 -14.27 -0.40
N VAL A 80 -12.82 -15.31 -0.64
CA VAL A 80 -12.07 -15.48 -1.91
C VAL A 80 -13.02 -15.53 -3.11
N GLU A 81 -14.13 -16.26 -2.97
CA GLU A 81 -15.13 -16.42 -4.02
C GLU A 81 -15.82 -15.09 -4.36
N ALA A 82 -16.25 -14.32 -3.35
CA ALA A 82 -16.90 -13.03 -3.57
C ALA A 82 -15.96 -12.03 -4.26
N VAL A 83 -14.69 -11.99 -3.85
CA VAL A 83 -13.68 -11.12 -4.47
C VAL A 83 -13.35 -11.57 -5.89
N GLY A 84 -13.20 -12.88 -6.11
CA GLY A 84 -12.97 -13.44 -7.45
C GLY A 84 -14.10 -13.11 -8.41
N ARG A 85 -15.36 -13.32 -7.98
CA ARG A 85 -16.52 -12.97 -8.79
C ARG A 85 -16.54 -11.48 -9.13
N ALA A 86 -16.37 -10.60 -8.15
CA ALA A 86 -16.34 -9.16 -8.39
C ALA A 86 -15.22 -8.73 -9.36
N LEU A 87 -14.03 -9.34 -9.27
CA LEU A 87 -12.91 -9.05 -10.18
C LEU A 87 -13.21 -9.42 -11.64
N PHE A 88 -13.92 -10.53 -11.86
CA PHE A 88 -14.23 -11.02 -13.21
C PHE A 88 -15.58 -10.57 -13.76
N THR A 89 -16.43 -9.92 -12.96
CA THR A 89 -17.71 -9.35 -13.43
C THR A 89 -17.67 -7.83 -13.42
N ASP A 90 -17.58 -7.23 -12.23
CA ASP A 90 -17.81 -5.79 -12.04
C ASP A 90 -16.53 -4.99 -12.31
N TYR A 91 -15.37 -5.58 -11.99
CA TYR A 91 -14.05 -4.96 -12.12
C TYR A 91 -13.20 -5.59 -13.23
N LEU A 92 -13.84 -6.22 -14.23
CA LEU A 92 -13.15 -6.92 -15.31
C LEU A 92 -12.10 -6.06 -16.02
N LEU A 93 -12.47 -4.81 -16.35
CA LEU A 93 -11.57 -3.88 -17.03
C LEU A 93 -10.37 -3.51 -16.15
N ALA A 94 -10.57 -3.28 -14.86
CA ALA A 94 -9.49 -2.98 -13.93
C ALA A 94 -8.54 -4.18 -13.76
N PHE A 95 -9.08 -5.40 -13.75
CA PHE A 95 -8.29 -6.63 -13.74
C PHE A 95 -7.43 -6.76 -15.01
N GLU A 96 -8.02 -6.55 -16.18
CA GLU A 96 -7.31 -6.65 -17.46
C GLU A 96 -6.19 -5.60 -17.58
N VAL A 97 -6.46 -4.34 -17.24
CA VAL A 97 -5.45 -3.27 -17.24
C VAL A 97 -4.32 -3.59 -16.26
N THR A 98 -4.64 -4.13 -15.09
CA THR A 98 -3.62 -4.54 -14.11
C THR A 98 -2.76 -5.69 -14.64
N SER A 99 -3.34 -6.65 -15.38
CA SER A 99 -2.57 -7.75 -15.98
C SER A 99 -1.56 -7.24 -17.02
N VAL A 100 -1.97 -6.28 -17.87
CA VAL A 100 -1.10 -5.65 -18.86
C VAL A 100 -0.04 -4.78 -18.16
N LEU A 101 -0.40 -4.07 -17.10
CA LEU A 101 0.55 -3.32 -16.27
C LEU A 101 1.64 -4.24 -15.69
N LEU A 102 1.26 -5.37 -15.10
CA LEU A 102 2.22 -6.34 -14.54
C LEU A 102 3.13 -6.93 -15.62
N LEU A 103 2.57 -7.29 -16.79
CA LEU A 103 3.35 -7.75 -17.93
C LEU A 103 4.37 -6.69 -18.37
N SER A 104 3.92 -5.44 -18.54
CA SER A 104 4.78 -4.32 -18.94
C SER A 104 5.87 -4.04 -17.90
N ALA A 105 5.57 -4.18 -16.61
CA ALA A 105 6.52 -3.99 -15.52
C ALA A 105 7.62 -5.05 -15.53
N VAL A 106 7.28 -6.33 -15.78
CA VAL A 106 8.26 -7.41 -15.92
C VAL A 106 9.16 -7.17 -17.14
N ILE A 107 8.58 -6.81 -18.29
CA ILE A 107 9.35 -6.47 -19.50
C ILE A 107 10.29 -5.30 -19.22
N GLY A 108 9.80 -4.23 -18.58
CA GLY A 108 10.59 -3.05 -18.21
C GLY A 108 11.72 -3.38 -17.25
N ALA A 109 11.46 -4.20 -16.22
CA ALA A 109 12.47 -4.65 -15.27
C ALA A 109 13.58 -5.47 -15.96
N ILE A 110 13.21 -6.42 -16.83
CA ILE A 110 14.18 -7.22 -17.59
C ILE A 110 15.00 -6.35 -18.54
N ALA A 111 14.34 -5.43 -19.26
CA ALA A 111 15.02 -4.51 -20.19
C ALA A 111 16.04 -3.61 -19.46
N LEU A 112 15.70 -3.13 -18.26
CA LEU A 112 16.59 -2.31 -17.44
C LEU A 112 17.74 -3.13 -16.81
N ALA A 113 17.46 -4.36 -16.38
CA ALA A 113 18.48 -5.25 -15.80
C ALA A 113 19.46 -5.80 -16.85
N LYS A 114 19.06 -5.85 -18.13
CA LYS A 114 19.90 -6.32 -19.22
C LYS A 114 21.01 -5.31 -19.50
N LYS A 115 22.21 -5.59 -18.99
CA LYS A 115 23.43 -4.82 -19.29
C LYS A 115 23.70 -4.91 -20.79
N LYS A 116 23.82 -3.77 -21.48
CA LYS A 116 24.42 -3.73 -22.82
C LYS A 116 25.84 -4.29 -22.70
N ILE A 117 26.08 -5.41 -23.36
CA ILE A 117 27.43 -5.90 -23.62
C ILE A 117 28.04 -4.99 -24.69
#